data_AF-A0A9E1CF28-F1
#
_entry.id   AF-A0A9E1CF28-F1
#
_cell.length_a   1.000
_cell.length_b   1.000
_cell.length_c   1.000
_cell.angle_alpha   90.00
_cell.angle_beta   90.00
_cell.angle_gamma   90.00
#
_symmetry.space_group_name_H-M   'P 1'
#
loop_
_entity.id
_entity.type
_entity.pdbx_description
1 polymer ?
#
loop_
_entity_poly.entity_id
_entity_poly.type
_entity_poly.pdbx_seq_one_letter_code
_entity_poly.pdbx_strand_id
1 'polypeptide(L)'
;MSSKKWVLVFLVTVLVLAALLAGLNLAVDPFGAFGDRLLSWFSYDETNNPRVAKFSYLEQHHDEYDSYILGCSSTSSFPVDAFNEAYDASFYNLIMYGADMRDCEKIARYLVEHYEVKNLILNVYLDNGLTYDEESDRLTKNLHYKEDPDTSVLSYYTRYLFADPRYALAKLNALRTDTILPQTFDVFDERTGCYDKRVRDAEPIGSEERYLESYPVFADYPHQTLSLPYTEQCMQSVAAIKTLCEEAGVNLTVAAGPVYAEYLKNYEPETVAQFYRSLAQVTPFWDFSSSSVSCEMRYFYDGTHFRNNVGEMICARMTGRTDLWIPDDFGTYVTADTPEDYFLNVLSPAALSADEISTQVPILMYHHLSEDVTNSEMVSPEQFEAQIRALSEAGYTGVSFDELQAYVLRGEPLPEKPVVITFDDGYRSNYTLAYPILQKYSMKATIFAIGVSFGTDHYKDTDYAITPHFGAAEAAEMTASGLISIQSHTYDMHQWPPYETGSAVRENILQLSSESEEAYVQALTEDFTRSRALLEDATGRPVDVLAYPAGQYSTLAQVTLQSLGVHVTLSTNPGVNTVVKGLPQTLYAMLRFGITEDVSPEALLDMIR
;
A
#
# COMPACT_ATOMS: atom_id res chain seq x y z
N MET A 1 33.37 27.41 -50.22
CA MET A 1 32.03 26.91 -50.62
C MET A 1 31.22 28.08 -51.18
N SER A 2 30.48 27.94 -52.28
CA SER A 2 29.65 29.06 -52.78
C SER A 2 28.46 29.30 -51.84
N SER A 3 27.94 30.53 -51.78
CA SER A 3 26.78 30.89 -50.94
C SER A 3 25.57 29.98 -51.21
N LYS A 4 25.30 29.63 -52.47
CA LYS A 4 24.26 28.66 -52.85
C LYS A 4 24.50 27.27 -52.28
N LYS A 5 25.74 26.77 -52.31
CA LYS A 5 26.09 25.46 -51.73
C LYS A 5 25.99 25.49 -50.20
N TRP A 6 26.36 26.60 -49.56
CA TRP A 6 26.23 26.75 -48.11
C TRP A 6 24.76 26.71 -47.66
N VAL A 7 23.88 27.48 -48.33
CA VAL A 7 22.44 27.49 -48.01
C VAL A 7 21.83 26.10 -48.20
N LEU A 8 22.18 25.40 -49.29
CA LEU A 8 21.70 24.05 -49.52
C LEU A 8 22.17 23.08 -48.42
N VAL A 9 23.46 23.09 -48.08
CA VAL A 9 24.01 22.24 -47.01
C VAL A 9 23.36 22.55 -45.67
N PHE A 10 23.18 23.83 -45.33
CA PHE A 10 22.50 24.24 -44.10
C PHE A 10 21.07 23.70 -44.03
N LEU A 11 20.26 23.87 -45.08
CA LEU A 11 18.88 23.37 -45.12
C LEU A 11 18.83 21.83 -45.04
N VAL A 12 19.72 21.14 -45.73
CA VAL A 12 19.82 19.67 -45.65
C VAL A 12 20.20 19.23 -44.24
N THR A 13 21.18 19.88 -43.61
CA THR A 13 21.57 19.56 -42.23
C THR A 13 20.42 19.79 -41.24
N VAL A 14 19.69 20.90 -41.36
CA VAL A 14 18.51 21.18 -40.53
C VAL A 14 17.44 20.10 -40.70
N LEU A 15 17.15 19.70 -41.95
CA LEU A 15 16.18 18.63 -42.23
C LEU A 15 16.63 17.28 -41.68
N VAL A 16 17.92 16.94 -41.80
CA VAL A 16 18.48 15.70 -41.23
C VAL A 16 18.39 15.72 -39.71
N LEU A 17 18.74 16.83 -39.04
CA LEU A 17 18.63 16.95 -37.59
C LEU A 17 17.17 16.87 -37.12
N ALA A 18 16.25 17.52 -37.83
CA ALA A 18 14.81 17.42 -37.55
C ALA A 18 14.30 15.98 -37.73
N ALA A 19 14.73 15.29 -38.78
CA ALA A 19 14.36 13.90 -39.03
C ALA A 19 14.95 12.94 -37.97
N LEU A 20 16.20 13.18 -37.51
CA LEU A 20 16.82 12.41 -36.43
C LEU A 20 16.09 12.63 -35.10
N LEU A 21 15.71 13.87 -34.79
CA LEU A 21 14.92 14.18 -33.60
C LEU A 21 13.54 13.51 -33.63
N ALA A 22 12.83 13.66 -34.75
CA ALA A 22 11.54 13.02 -34.97
C ALA A 22 11.64 11.49 -34.89
N GLY A 23 12.68 10.90 -35.50
CA GLY A 23 12.94 9.47 -35.43
C GLY A 23 13.25 8.99 -34.01
N LEU A 24 14.03 9.74 -33.23
CA LEU A 24 14.32 9.43 -31.83
C LEU A 24 13.05 9.46 -30.98
N ASN A 25 12.27 10.53 -31.05
CA ASN A 25 11.04 10.66 -30.25
C ASN A 25 9.96 9.68 -30.69
N LEU A 26 9.86 9.35 -31.98
CA LEU A 26 8.95 8.31 -32.47
C LEU A 26 9.34 6.91 -31.96
N ALA A 27 10.65 6.64 -31.86
CA ALA A 27 11.15 5.32 -31.46
C ALA A 27 11.14 5.12 -29.94
N VAL A 28 11.48 6.14 -29.17
CA VAL A 28 11.53 6.07 -27.70
C VAL A 28 10.18 6.37 -27.06
N ASP A 29 9.39 7.22 -27.72
CA ASP A 29 8.04 7.62 -27.33
C ASP A 29 7.87 7.94 -25.85
N PRO A 30 8.56 8.97 -25.31
CA PRO A 30 8.62 9.21 -23.86
C PRO A 30 7.30 9.67 -23.21
N PHE A 31 6.23 9.80 -23.99
CA PHE A 31 4.90 10.21 -23.53
C PHE A 31 3.82 9.20 -23.95
N GLY A 32 4.20 8.08 -24.59
CA GLY A 32 3.25 7.12 -25.15
C GLY A 32 2.40 7.65 -26.30
N ALA A 33 2.74 8.79 -26.90
CA ALA A 33 1.94 9.46 -27.94
C ALA A 33 1.88 8.70 -29.28
N PHE A 34 2.77 7.71 -29.47
CA PHE A 34 2.83 6.85 -30.65
C PHE A 34 2.54 5.37 -30.31
N GLY A 35 2.09 5.10 -29.07
CA GLY A 35 1.74 3.77 -28.56
C GLY A 35 2.91 2.92 -28.07
N ASP A 36 4.06 3.55 -27.80
CA ASP A 36 5.30 2.93 -27.30
C ASP A 36 5.59 1.51 -27.84
N ARG A 37 5.59 1.40 -29.17
CA ARG A 37 5.65 0.11 -29.87
C ARG A 37 7.01 -0.58 -29.84
N LEU A 38 8.05 0.09 -29.33
CA LEU A 38 9.42 -0.44 -29.32
C LEU A 38 9.91 -0.78 -27.91
N LEU A 39 9.69 0.10 -26.93
CA LEU A 39 10.12 -0.15 -25.56
C LEU A 39 8.99 -0.79 -24.73
N SER A 40 7.73 -0.45 -25.05
CA SER A 40 6.53 -0.97 -24.38
C SER A 40 6.59 -0.81 -22.86
N TRP A 41 7.07 0.35 -22.41
CA TRP A 41 7.21 0.73 -21.02
C TRP A 41 6.21 1.86 -20.68
N PHE A 42 4.94 1.48 -20.64
CA PHE A 42 3.83 2.40 -20.42
C PHE A 42 3.88 3.09 -19.05
N SER A 43 4.32 2.41 -18.00
CA SER A 43 4.45 3.02 -16.68
C SER A 43 5.29 4.32 -16.70
N TYR A 44 6.39 4.34 -17.47
CA TYR A 44 7.18 5.55 -17.65
C TYR A 44 6.42 6.65 -18.38
N ASP A 45 5.73 6.26 -19.45
CA ASP A 45 4.97 7.18 -20.29
C ASP A 45 3.79 7.81 -19.55
N GLU A 46 3.08 7.00 -18.77
CA GLU A 46 1.99 7.41 -17.89
C GLU A 46 2.46 8.38 -16.81
N THR A 47 3.68 8.20 -16.31
CA THR A 47 4.28 9.13 -15.35
C THR A 47 4.50 10.51 -15.95
N ASN A 48 4.87 10.59 -17.23
CA ASN A 48 5.07 11.87 -17.94
C ASN A 48 3.76 12.51 -18.41
N ASN A 49 2.82 11.72 -18.93
CA ASN A 49 1.48 12.19 -19.27
C ASN A 49 0.46 11.04 -19.17
N PRO A 50 -0.26 10.90 -18.05
CA PRO A 50 -1.20 9.80 -17.86
C PRO A 50 -2.41 9.90 -18.77
N ARG A 51 -2.78 11.09 -19.27
CA ARG A 51 -3.90 11.26 -20.20
C ARG A 51 -3.61 10.60 -21.55
N VAL A 52 -2.40 10.82 -22.06
CA VAL A 52 -1.99 10.29 -23.37
C VAL A 52 -1.61 8.83 -23.27
N ALA A 53 -0.74 8.47 -22.34
CA ALA A 53 -0.15 7.14 -22.32
C ALA A 53 -1.17 6.06 -21.96
N LYS A 54 -2.07 6.32 -20.99
CA LYS A 54 -3.15 5.38 -20.65
C LYS A 54 -4.12 5.17 -21.80
N PHE A 55 -4.44 6.24 -22.52
CA PHE A 55 -5.25 6.13 -23.72
C PHE A 55 -4.56 5.24 -24.76
N SER A 56 -3.28 5.50 -25.05
CA SER A 56 -2.48 4.70 -25.98
C SER A 56 -2.31 3.24 -25.57
N TYR A 57 -2.30 2.97 -24.27
CA TYR A 57 -2.37 1.61 -23.72
C TYR A 57 -3.74 0.98 -24.02
N LEU A 58 -4.84 1.66 -23.71
CA LEU A 58 -6.20 1.17 -23.97
C LEU A 58 -6.49 0.97 -25.47
N GLU A 59 -5.89 1.75 -26.38
CA GLU A 59 -5.99 1.47 -27.81
C GLU A 59 -5.52 0.05 -28.18
N GLN A 60 -4.62 -0.51 -27.38
CA GLN A 60 -4.04 -1.85 -27.56
C GLN A 60 -4.69 -2.91 -26.67
N HIS A 61 -5.33 -2.51 -25.57
CA HIS A 61 -5.76 -3.41 -24.49
C HIS A 61 -7.23 -3.24 -24.04
N HIS A 62 -8.04 -2.37 -24.68
CA HIS A 62 -9.41 -2.11 -24.23
C HIS A 62 -10.30 -3.35 -24.14
N ASP A 63 -10.08 -4.37 -24.97
CA ASP A 63 -10.82 -5.64 -24.93
C ASP A 63 -10.59 -6.44 -23.63
N GLU A 64 -9.60 -6.05 -22.80
CA GLU A 64 -9.32 -6.67 -21.49
C GLU A 64 -10.16 -6.06 -20.34
N TYR A 65 -10.83 -4.93 -20.61
CA TYR A 65 -11.58 -4.17 -19.61
C TYR A 65 -13.01 -3.93 -20.09
N ASP A 66 -13.94 -3.94 -19.14
CA ASP A 66 -15.35 -3.63 -19.40
C ASP A 66 -15.90 -2.55 -18.45
N SER A 67 -15.06 -2.03 -17.57
CA SER A 67 -15.43 -1.07 -16.54
C SER A 67 -14.28 -0.11 -16.28
N TYR A 68 -14.56 1.10 -15.82
CA TYR A 68 -13.54 2.14 -15.69
C TYR A 68 -13.74 2.99 -14.43
N ILE A 69 -12.63 3.42 -13.84
CA ILE A 69 -12.60 4.40 -12.75
C ILE A 69 -12.06 5.71 -13.31
N LEU A 70 -12.83 6.78 -13.22
CA LEU A 70 -12.47 8.11 -13.69
C LEU A 70 -12.36 9.09 -12.54
N GLY A 71 -11.36 9.96 -12.66
CA GLY A 71 -11.19 11.12 -11.83
C GLY A 71 -9.76 11.65 -11.90
N CYS A 72 -9.51 12.60 -11.04
CA CYS A 72 -8.25 13.30 -10.87
C CYS A 72 -7.35 12.61 -9.83
N SER A 73 -6.43 13.34 -9.18
CA SER A 73 -5.34 12.78 -8.37
C SER A 73 -5.80 11.99 -7.13
N SER A 74 -6.90 12.40 -6.48
CA SER A 74 -7.47 11.67 -5.32
C SER A 74 -8.01 10.27 -5.68
N THR A 75 -8.24 10.00 -6.97
CA THR A 75 -8.67 8.68 -7.48
C THR A 75 -7.55 7.64 -7.47
N SER A 76 -6.31 8.08 -7.22
CA SER A 76 -5.12 7.22 -7.22
C SER A 76 -5.18 6.08 -6.20
N SER A 77 -6.08 6.11 -5.22
CA SER A 77 -6.22 5.10 -4.17
C SER A 77 -7.50 4.27 -4.30
N PHE A 78 -8.21 4.34 -5.42
CA PHE A 78 -9.36 3.47 -5.68
C PHE A 78 -8.86 2.09 -6.15
N PRO A 79 -9.09 1.02 -5.38
CA PRO A 79 -8.49 -0.29 -5.63
C PRO A 79 -9.24 -1.07 -6.72
N VAL A 80 -8.61 -1.24 -7.88
CA VAL A 80 -9.18 -1.98 -9.02
C VAL A 80 -9.58 -3.41 -8.63
N ASP A 81 -8.75 -4.12 -7.88
CA ASP A 81 -9.04 -5.53 -7.51
C ASP A 81 -10.31 -5.67 -6.66
N ALA A 82 -10.52 -4.78 -5.69
CA ALA A 82 -11.73 -4.81 -4.87
C ALA A 82 -12.99 -4.44 -5.66
N PHE A 83 -12.87 -3.50 -6.61
CA PHE A 83 -13.99 -3.17 -7.50
C PHE A 83 -14.28 -4.31 -8.50
N ASN A 84 -13.25 -4.99 -9.01
CA ASN A 84 -13.41 -6.18 -9.85
C ASN A 84 -14.19 -7.27 -9.13
N GLU A 85 -13.81 -7.58 -7.90
CA GLU A 85 -14.50 -8.57 -7.08
C GLU A 85 -15.95 -8.17 -6.77
N ALA A 86 -16.17 -6.92 -6.36
CA ALA A 86 -17.48 -6.48 -5.90
C ALA A 86 -18.51 -6.30 -7.04
N TYR A 87 -18.06 -6.02 -8.26
CA TYR A 87 -18.92 -5.78 -9.42
C TYR A 87 -18.92 -6.95 -10.42
N ASP A 88 -18.10 -7.98 -10.22
CA ASP A 88 -17.85 -9.05 -11.20
C ASP A 88 -17.46 -8.45 -12.58
N ALA A 89 -16.41 -7.63 -12.57
CA ALA A 89 -16.01 -6.76 -13.67
C ALA A 89 -14.49 -6.72 -13.86
N SER A 90 -14.04 -6.12 -14.97
CA SER A 90 -12.63 -5.83 -15.23
C SER A 90 -12.43 -4.32 -15.38
N PHE A 91 -11.99 -3.69 -14.29
CA PHE A 91 -11.76 -2.26 -14.18
C PHE A 91 -10.37 -1.86 -14.65
N TYR A 92 -10.29 -0.71 -15.32
CA TYR A 92 -9.06 0.05 -15.51
C TYR A 92 -9.16 1.43 -14.85
N ASN A 93 -8.15 1.84 -14.07
CA ASN A 93 -8.13 3.11 -13.36
C ASN A 93 -7.46 4.22 -14.19
N LEU A 94 -8.25 5.21 -14.59
CA LEU A 94 -7.85 6.35 -15.40
C LEU A 94 -7.50 7.58 -14.56
N ILE A 95 -6.97 7.38 -13.35
CA ILE A 95 -6.31 8.42 -12.54
C ILE A 95 -5.37 9.28 -13.40
N MET A 96 -5.56 10.61 -13.35
CA MET A 96 -4.72 11.62 -14.00
C MET A 96 -4.28 12.73 -13.03
N TYR A 97 -3.02 13.15 -13.10
CA TYR A 97 -2.53 14.30 -12.33
C TYR A 97 -3.10 15.62 -12.83
N GLY A 98 -3.61 16.43 -11.89
CA GLY A 98 -4.11 17.77 -12.17
C GLY A 98 -5.19 17.80 -13.25
N ALA A 99 -5.97 16.72 -13.39
CA ALA A 99 -7.14 16.69 -14.25
C ALA A 99 -8.31 17.38 -13.59
N ASP A 100 -9.12 18.02 -14.43
CA ASP A 100 -10.39 18.60 -14.05
C ASP A 100 -11.56 17.76 -14.56
N MET A 101 -12.78 18.20 -14.27
CA MET A 101 -13.97 17.43 -14.66
C MET A 101 -14.25 17.47 -16.17
N ARG A 102 -13.69 18.44 -16.90
CA ARG A 102 -13.81 18.52 -18.35
C ARG A 102 -12.97 17.44 -19.02
N ASP A 103 -11.77 17.18 -18.51
CA ASP A 103 -10.96 16.01 -18.90
C ASP A 103 -11.77 14.72 -18.70
N CYS A 104 -12.36 14.53 -17.52
CA CYS A 104 -13.16 13.35 -17.21
C CYS A 104 -14.37 13.18 -18.15
N GLU A 105 -15.06 14.28 -18.50
CA GLU A 105 -16.18 14.25 -19.45
C GLU A 105 -15.74 13.81 -20.85
N LYS A 106 -14.62 14.36 -21.36
CA LYS A 106 -14.08 14.03 -22.69
C LYS A 106 -13.68 12.55 -22.76
N ILE A 107 -13.03 12.04 -21.73
CA ILE A 107 -12.62 10.63 -21.65
C ILE A 107 -13.84 9.71 -21.52
N ALA A 108 -14.77 10.01 -20.61
CA ALA A 108 -15.99 9.22 -20.45
C ALA A 108 -16.76 9.09 -21.77
N ARG A 109 -16.90 10.20 -22.51
CA ARG A 109 -17.51 10.22 -23.84
C ARG A 109 -16.80 9.27 -24.79
N TYR A 110 -15.47 9.36 -24.87
CA TYR A 110 -14.70 8.49 -25.75
C TYR A 110 -14.89 7.01 -25.40
N LEU A 111 -14.75 6.64 -24.12
CA LEU A 111 -14.90 5.25 -23.67
C LEU A 111 -16.28 4.70 -24.04
N VAL A 112 -17.35 5.43 -23.72
CA VAL A 112 -18.73 4.98 -23.96
C VAL A 112 -19.07 4.92 -25.46
N GLU A 113 -18.49 5.79 -26.29
CA GLU A 113 -18.73 5.80 -27.74
C GLU A 113 -17.92 4.72 -28.50
N HIS A 114 -16.82 4.24 -27.93
CA HIS A 114 -15.85 3.40 -28.65
C HIS A 114 -15.55 2.04 -28.03
N TYR A 115 -15.77 1.84 -26.73
CA TYR A 115 -15.45 0.62 -25.99
C TYR A 115 -16.68 0.05 -25.28
N GLU A 116 -16.54 -1.17 -24.77
CA GLU A 116 -17.55 -1.75 -23.88
C GLU A 116 -17.41 -1.12 -22.49
N VAL A 117 -18.50 -0.53 -21.99
CA VAL A 117 -18.54 0.06 -20.65
C VAL A 117 -19.79 -0.44 -19.93
N LYS A 118 -19.60 -1.28 -18.91
CA LYS A 118 -20.66 -1.76 -18.01
C LYS A 118 -20.80 -0.85 -16.80
N ASN A 119 -19.67 -0.53 -16.16
CA ASN A 119 -19.63 0.29 -14.95
C ASN A 119 -18.66 1.46 -15.12
N LEU A 120 -19.07 2.63 -14.63
CA LEU A 120 -18.23 3.81 -14.54
C LEU A 120 -18.25 4.34 -13.11
N ILE A 121 -17.09 4.36 -12.45
CA ILE A 121 -16.93 4.97 -11.11
C ILE A 121 -16.31 6.35 -11.32
N LEU A 122 -17.03 7.40 -10.93
CA LEU A 122 -16.56 8.78 -11.04
C LEU A 122 -16.27 9.34 -9.64
N ASN A 123 -15.00 9.69 -9.39
CA ASN A 123 -14.59 10.37 -8.17
C ASN A 123 -14.64 11.89 -8.34
N VAL A 124 -15.41 12.58 -7.49
CA VAL A 124 -15.65 14.03 -7.53
C VAL A 124 -15.38 14.64 -6.15
N TYR A 125 -14.35 15.47 -6.02
CA TYR A 125 -13.98 16.11 -4.74
C TYR A 125 -13.71 17.61 -4.92
N LEU A 126 -13.49 18.32 -3.81
CA LEU A 126 -13.42 19.78 -3.78
C LEU A 126 -12.45 20.40 -4.79
N ASP A 127 -11.30 19.77 -5.06
CA ASP A 127 -10.34 20.37 -5.99
C ASP A 127 -10.86 20.40 -7.43
N ASN A 128 -11.87 19.60 -7.79
CA ASN A 128 -12.53 19.71 -9.09
C ASN A 128 -13.29 21.05 -9.27
N GLY A 129 -13.49 21.83 -8.20
CA GLY A 129 -14.00 23.19 -8.26
C GLY A 129 -12.92 24.29 -8.35
N LEU A 130 -11.63 23.94 -8.24
CA LEU A 130 -10.52 24.90 -8.24
C LEU A 130 -10.09 25.32 -9.66
N THR A 131 -10.09 24.38 -10.60
CA THR A 131 -9.68 24.58 -12.00
C THR A 131 -10.67 23.93 -12.95
N TYR A 132 -10.72 24.41 -14.19
CA TYR A 132 -11.58 23.85 -15.24
C TYR A 132 -11.07 24.18 -16.64
N ASP A 133 -10.97 23.17 -17.49
CA ASP A 133 -10.49 23.22 -18.86
C ASP A 133 -9.08 23.84 -18.96
N GLU A 134 -8.17 23.46 -18.04
CA GLU A 134 -6.83 24.05 -17.96
C GLU A 134 -5.78 23.27 -18.79
N GLU A 135 -5.40 23.83 -19.94
CA GLU A 135 -4.30 23.30 -20.77
C GLU A 135 -2.97 24.02 -20.53
N SER A 136 -2.47 23.98 -19.29
CA SER A 136 -1.26 24.75 -18.93
C SER A 136 0.03 24.22 -19.60
N ASP A 137 0.11 22.91 -19.88
CA ASP A 137 1.24 22.26 -20.54
C ASP A 137 0.80 21.28 -21.64
N ARG A 138 1.15 21.63 -22.88
CA ARG A 138 0.76 20.91 -24.08
C ARG A 138 1.40 19.53 -24.27
N LEU A 139 2.44 19.20 -23.50
CA LEU A 139 3.11 17.89 -23.57
C LEU A 139 2.64 16.97 -22.44
N THR A 140 2.55 17.48 -21.21
CA THR A 140 2.34 16.66 -20.01
C THR A 140 0.90 16.66 -19.49
N LYS A 141 0.08 17.64 -19.90
CA LYS A 141 -1.30 17.81 -19.39
C LYS A 141 -2.39 17.81 -20.44
N ASN A 142 -2.07 17.83 -21.73
CA ASN A 142 -3.09 17.71 -22.77
C ASN A 142 -3.53 16.25 -22.96
N LEU A 143 -4.81 16.09 -23.31
CA LEU A 143 -5.44 14.83 -23.71
C LEU A 143 -4.90 14.30 -25.06
N HIS A 144 -5.18 13.03 -25.33
CA HIS A 144 -4.98 12.47 -26.65
C HIS A 144 -5.97 13.12 -27.66
N TYR A 145 -5.53 13.34 -28.91
CA TYR A 145 -6.36 14.06 -29.91
C TYR A 145 -7.70 13.39 -30.25
N LYS A 146 -7.83 12.10 -29.93
CA LYS A 146 -9.08 11.35 -30.14
C LYS A 146 -10.12 11.64 -29.06
N GLU A 147 -9.67 11.98 -27.86
CA GLU A 147 -10.50 12.34 -26.72
C GLU A 147 -10.81 13.84 -26.72
N ASP A 148 -9.90 14.64 -27.30
CA ASP A 148 -10.06 16.08 -27.41
C ASP A 148 -10.41 16.53 -28.84
N PRO A 149 -11.69 16.80 -29.14
CA PRO A 149 -12.13 17.21 -30.47
C PRO A 149 -11.56 18.56 -30.91
N ASP A 150 -11.05 19.37 -29.97
CA ASP A 150 -10.47 20.68 -30.24
C ASP A 150 -9.00 20.58 -30.72
N THR A 151 -8.36 19.41 -30.56
CA THR A 151 -6.96 19.18 -30.97
C THR A 151 -6.86 18.50 -32.33
N SER A 152 -6.25 19.18 -33.31
CA SER A 152 -5.99 18.56 -34.62
C SER A 152 -4.88 17.49 -34.55
N VAL A 153 -5.07 16.39 -35.30
CA VAL A 153 -4.11 15.28 -35.45
C VAL A 153 -2.69 15.76 -35.79
N LEU A 154 -2.58 16.72 -36.72
CA LEU A 154 -1.28 17.26 -37.13
C LEU A 154 -0.61 18.00 -35.96
N SER A 155 -1.33 18.89 -35.28
CA SER A 155 -0.78 19.62 -34.13
C SER A 155 -0.43 18.71 -32.97
N TYR A 156 -1.18 17.62 -32.77
CA TYR A 156 -0.88 16.59 -31.79
C TYR A 156 0.47 15.92 -32.12
N TYR A 157 0.60 15.20 -33.23
CA TYR A 157 1.85 14.47 -33.49
C TYR A 157 3.07 15.37 -33.68
N THR A 158 2.93 16.57 -34.28
CA THR A 158 4.09 17.45 -34.46
C THR A 158 4.72 17.90 -33.14
N ARG A 159 3.93 18.04 -32.06
CA ARG A 159 4.47 18.50 -30.77
C ARG A 159 5.33 17.42 -30.10
N TYR A 160 4.96 16.15 -30.24
CA TYR A 160 5.71 15.01 -29.71
C TYR A 160 6.91 14.63 -30.59
N LEU A 161 6.77 14.65 -31.93
CA LEU A 161 7.89 14.37 -32.84
C LEU A 161 9.06 15.34 -32.61
N PHE A 162 8.76 16.62 -32.36
CA PHE A 162 9.78 17.66 -32.15
C PHE A 162 9.92 18.08 -30.68
N ALA A 163 9.47 17.25 -29.73
CA ALA A 163 9.72 17.46 -28.31
C ALA A 163 11.23 17.47 -28.02
N ASP A 164 11.61 18.10 -26.91
CA ASP A 164 13.02 18.17 -26.49
C ASP A 164 13.62 16.75 -26.37
N PRO A 165 14.73 16.44 -27.06
CA PRO A 165 15.31 15.09 -27.04
C PRO A 165 15.74 14.64 -25.64
N ARG A 166 15.86 15.55 -24.66
CA ARG A 166 16.13 15.20 -23.26
C ARG A 166 15.08 14.28 -22.67
N TYR A 167 13.81 14.33 -23.09
CA TYR A 167 12.78 13.40 -22.65
C TYR A 167 13.08 11.96 -23.11
N ALA A 168 13.40 11.78 -24.39
CA ALA A 168 13.78 10.47 -24.91
C ALA A 168 15.08 9.94 -24.26
N LEU A 169 16.07 10.81 -24.07
CA LEU A 169 17.30 10.43 -23.38
C LEU A 169 17.06 10.08 -21.91
N ALA A 170 16.11 10.75 -21.24
CA ALA A 170 15.73 10.45 -19.87
C ALA A 170 15.07 9.06 -19.76
N LYS A 171 14.13 8.71 -20.66
CA LYS A 171 13.53 7.35 -20.70
C LYS A 171 14.57 6.27 -20.90
N LEU A 172 15.47 6.46 -21.87
CA LEU A 172 16.55 5.49 -22.13
C LEU A 172 17.55 5.35 -20.97
N ASN A 173 17.75 6.42 -20.19
CA ASN A 173 18.57 6.37 -19.00
C ASN A 173 17.83 5.67 -17.84
N ALA A 174 16.56 6.02 -17.63
CA ALA A 174 15.69 5.41 -16.63
C ALA A 174 15.62 3.89 -16.84
N LEU A 175 15.44 3.42 -18.07
CA LEU A 175 15.38 1.98 -18.40
C LEU A 175 16.64 1.20 -17.99
N ARG A 176 17.79 1.88 -17.85
CA ARG A 176 19.06 1.26 -17.41
C ARG A 176 19.26 1.29 -15.91
N THR A 177 18.56 2.18 -15.22
CA THR A 177 18.69 2.41 -13.77
C THR A 177 17.41 2.02 -13.03
N ASP A 178 16.49 1.38 -13.74
CA ASP A 178 15.21 0.94 -13.21
C ASP A 178 15.42 -0.14 -12.15
N THR A 179 14.46 -0.25 -11.23
CA THR A 179 14.49 -1.20 -10.12
C THR A 179 13.14 -1.91 -10.02
N ILE A 180 13.03 -2.94 -9.18
CA ILE A 180 11.76 -3.65 -8.98
C ILE A 180 10.72 -2.77 -8.27
N LEU A 181 11.19 -1.85 -7.42
CA LEU A 181 10.32 -0.92 -6.71
C LEU A 181 10.08 0.31 -7.58
N PRO A 182 8.83 0.83 -7.62
CA PRO A 182 8.51 2.02 -8.41
C PRO A 182 9.44 3.17 -8.06
N GLN A 183 10.01 3.79 -9.09
CA GLN A 183 10.79 5.01 -9.01
C GLN A 183 9.91 6.22 -9.34
N THR A 184 10.46 7.42 -9.18
CA THR A 184 9.71 8.66 -9.46
C THR A 184 9.33 8.83 -10.95
N PHE A 185 9.85 7.96 -11.83
CA PHE A 185 9.65 8.05 -13.27
C PHE A 185 8.72 6.97 -13.83
N ASP A 186 8.20 6.05 -13.01
CA ASP A 186 7.37 4.89 -13.38
C ASP A 186 6.40 4.54 -12.24
N VAL A 187 5.62 5.53 -11.81
CA VAL A 187 4.75 5.46 -10.63
C VAL A 187 3.37 4.84 -10.90
N PHE A 188 3.18 4.21 -12.06
CA PHE A 188 1.92 3.56 -12.44
C PHE A 188 2.11 2.07 -12.69
N ASP A 189 1.11 1.28 -12.33
CA ASP A 189 0.99 -0.08 -12.83
C ASP A 189 0.19 -0.02 -14.15
N GLU A 190 0.84 -0.31 -15.28
CA GLU A 190 0.23 -0.14 -16.60
C GLU A 190 -0.95 -1.09 -16.87
N ARG A 191 -1.09 -2.18 -16.12
CA ARG A 191 -2.19 -3.15 -16.32
C ARG A 191 -3.44 -2.73 -15.59
N THR A 192 -3.29 -2.11 -14.43
CA THR A 192 -4.43 -1.64 -13.65
C THR A 192 -4.71 -0.16 -13.86
N GLY A 193 -3.74 0.59 -14.38
CA GLY A 193 -3.72 2.04 -14.43
C GLY A 193 -3.59 2.68 -13.04
N CYS A 194 -3.45 1.91 -11.96
CA CYS A 194 -3.35 2.44 -10.61
C CYS A 194 -2.01 3.14 -10.38
N TYR A 195 -1.99 4.13 -9.49
CA TYR A 195 -0.74 4.67 -8.98
C TYR A 195 -0.09 3.60 -8.09
N ASP A 196 1.14 3.18 -8.41
CA ASP A 196 1.87 2.18 -7.65
C ASP A 196 2.35 2.75 -6.30
N LYS A 197 1.67 2.33 -5.23
CA LYS A 197 1.94 2.72 -3.85
C LYS A 197 2.62 1.63 -3.04
N ARG A 198 3.08 0.53 -3.64
CA ARG A 198 3.65 -0.62 -2.90
C ARG A 198 4.76 -0.22 -1.94
N VAL A 199 5.61 0.75 -2.31
CA VAL A 199 6.64 1.31 -1.41
C VAL A 199 6.03 2.06 -0.22
N ARG A 200 5.03 2.91 -0.47
CA ARG A 200 4.39 3.73 0.57
C ARG A 200 3.46 2.91 1.49
N ASP A 201 2.92 1.80 0.97
CA ASP A 201 2.07 0.87 1.72
C ASP A 201 2.85 -0.21 2.45
N ALA A 202 4.16 -0.33 2.19
CA ALA A 202 5.08 -1.15 2.99
C ALA A 202 5.68 -0.40 4.19
N GLU A 203 5.40 0.89 4.34
CA GLU A 203 5.96 1.71 5.42
C GLU A 203 5.36 1.33 6.79
N PRO A 204 6.17 1.07 7.83
CA PRO A 204 5.67 0.82 9.18
C PRO A 204 5.26 2.14 9.87
N ILE A 205 3.95 2.40 9.94
CA ILE A 205 3.39 3.69 10.42
C ILE A 205 2.59 3.58 11.72
N GLY A 206 2.80 2.52 12.50
CA GLY A 206 2.09 2.31 13.77
C GLY A 206 2.29 3.46 14.77
N SER A 207 3.54 3.91 14.96
CA SER A 207 3.85 4.99 15.92
C SER A 207 3.47 6.37 15.37
N GLU A 208 2.58 7.06 16.07
CA GLU A 208 2.19 8.44 15.76
C GLU A 208 3.38 9.41 15.82
N GLU A 209 4.22 9.31 16.86
CA GLU A 209 5.41 10.15 17.01
C GLU A 209 6.37 10.01 15.81
N ARG A 210 6.74 8.77 15.46
CA ARG A 210 7.62 8.52 14.30
C ARG A 210 6.97 8.93 12.98
N TYR A 211 5.65 8.79 12.88
CA TYR A 211 4.91 9.24 11.71
C TYR A 211 5.03 10.76 11.53
N LEU A 212 4.81 11.53 12.60
CA LEU A 212 4.95 12.99 12.59
C LEU A 212 6.39 13.46 12.37
N GLU A 213 7.39 12.72 12.86
CA GLU A 213 8.80 12.98 12.55
C GLU A 213 9.11 12.81 11.06
N SER A 214 8.52 11.79 10.43
CA SER A 214 8.70 11.48 9.00
C SER A 214 7.88 12.40 8.10
N TYR A 215 6.71 12.84 8.58
CA TYR A 215 5.75 13.68 7.87
C TYR A 215 5.36 14.93 8.69
N PRO A 216 6.31 15.87 8.90
CA PRO A 216 6.11 17.03 9.76
C PRO A 216 5.00 17.97 9.27
N VAL A 217 4.60 17.87 8.01
CA VAL A 217 3.46 18.62 7.44
C VAL A 217 2.14 18.33 8.16
N PHE A 218 1.96 17.14 8.75
CA PHE A 218 0.74 16.84 9.51
C PHE A 218 0.77 17.43 10.93
N ALA A 219 1.96 17.65 11.50
CA ALA A 219 2.12 18.32 12.80
C ALA A 219 1.88 19.83 12.73
N ASP A 220 2.31 20.47 11.64
CA ASP A 220 2.12 21.90 11.37
C ASP A 220 1.56 22.09 9.96
N TYR A 221 0.25 21.87 9.82
CA TYR A 221 -0.40 21.86 8.51
C TYR A 221 -0.52 23.28 7.94
N PRO A 222 -0.03 23.54 6.71
CA PRO A 222 -0.10 24.86 6.12
C PRO A 222 -1.52 25.20 5.71
N HIS A 223 -2.01 26.36 6.17
CA HIS A 223 -3.32 26.87 5.79
C HIS A 223 -3.24 27.98 4.75
N GLN A 224 -4.20 27.96 3.83
CA GLN A 224 -4.43 28.98 2.82
C GLN A 224 -5.93 29.13 2.58
N THR A 225 -6.36 30.26 2.02
CA THR A 225 -7.77 30.42 1.61
C THR A 225 -7.94 29.91 0.19
N LEU A 226 -8.78 28.89 0.04
CA LEU A 226 -9.19 28.33 -1.23
C LEU A 226 -10.65 28.71 -1.54
N SER A 227 -10.96 28.87 -2.82
CA SER A 227 -12.30 29.16 -3.33
C SER A 227 -12.62 28.20 -4.46
N LEU A 228 -13.89 27.90 -4.71
CA LEU A 228 -14.33 26.95 -5.73
C LEU A 228 -15.04 27.64 -6.92
N PRO A 229 -14.34 28.49 -7.69
CA PRO A 229 -14.96 29.33 -8.73
C PRO A 229 -15.57 28.53 -9.87
N TYR A 230 -15.17 27.26 -10.07
CA TYR A 230 -15.64 26.41 -11.16
C TYR A 230 -16.64 25.34 -10.72
N THR A 231 -17.29 25.53 -9.57
CA THR A 231 -18.33 24.61 -9.09
C THR A 231 -19.39 24.35 -10.15
N GLU A 232 -19.91 25.40 -10.81
CA GLU A 232 -20.97 25.27 -11.81
C GLU A 232 -20.51 24.43 -13.03
N GLN A 233 -19.32 24.71 -13.56
CA GLN A 233 -18.76 24.02 -14.72
C GLN A 233 -18.43 22.55 -14.41
N CYS A 234 -17.92 22.28 -13.20
CA CYS A 234 -17.73 20.92 -12.71
C CYS A 234 -19.07 20.15 -12.72
N MET A 235 -20.15 20.73 -12.17
CA MET A 235 -21.47 20.11 -12.15
C MET A 235 -22.06 19.90 -13.55
N GLN A 236 -21.80 20.81 -14.50
CA GLN A 236 -22.20 20.64 -15.90
C GLN A 236 -21.53 19.41 -16.53
N SER A 237 -20.24 19.21 -16.28
CA SER A 237 -19.51 18.02 -16.75
C SER A 237 -20.03 16.73 -16.11
N VAL A 238 -20.28 16.73 -14.79
CA VAL A 238 -20.89 15.57 -14.10
C VAL A 238 -22.27 15.25 -14.69
N ALA A 239 -23.11 16.26 -14.95
CA ALA A 239 -24.42 16.07 -15.56
C ALA A 239 -24.33 15.50 -16.99
N ALA A 240 -23.33 15.93 -17.76
CA ALA A 240 -23.07 15.39 -19.10
C ALA A 240 -22.63 13.91 -19.05
N ILE A 241 -21.72 13.55 -18.13
CA ILE A 241 -21.30 12.15 -17.90
C ILE A 241 -22.50 11.29 -17.49
N LYS A 242 -23.33 11.78 -16.57
CA LYS A 242 -24.56 11.09 -16.14
C LYS A 242 -25.50 10.82 -17.32
N THR A 243 -25.80 11.85 -18.10
CA THR A 243 -26.69 11.73 -19.28
C THR A 243 -26.15 10.71 -20.27
N LEU A 244 -24.84 10.78 -20.57
CA LEU A 244 -24.16 9.82 -21.43
C LEU A 244 -24.29 8.38 -20.92
N CYS A 245 -24.08 8.16 -19.62
CA CYS A 245 -24.20 6.83 -19.02
C CYS A 245 -25.64 6.30 -19.08
N GLU A 246 -26.63 7.14 -18.78
CA GLU A 246 -28.06 6.78 -18.84
C GLU A 246 -28.49 6.41 -20.28
N GLU A 247 -28.04 7.16 -21.29
CA GLU A 247 -28.34 6.89 -22.69
C GLU A 247 -27.69 5.60 -23.20
N ALA A 248 -26.49 5.27 -22.71
CA ALA A 248 -25.75 4.07 -23.09
C ALA A 248 -26.06 2.84 -22.23
N GLY A 249 -26.82 2.99 -21.13
CA GLY A 249 -27.10 1.91 -20.20
C GLY A 249 -25.91 1.52 -19.31
N VAL A 250 -24.96 2.45 -19.11
CA VAL A 250 -23.80 2.29 -18.24
C VAL A 250 -24.20 2.53 -16.78
N ASN A 251 -23.76 1.66 -15.88
CA ASN A 251 -23.94 1.84 -14.44
C ASN A 251 -22.95 2.89 -13.90
N LEU A 252 -23.41 4.14 -13.76
CA LEU A 252 -22.63 5.22 -13.16
C LEU A 252 -22.75 5.22 -11.64
N THR A 253 -21.61 5.16 -10.97
CA THR A 253 -21.50 5.39 -9.52
C THR A 253 -20.62 6.61 -9.26
N VAL A 254 -21.13 7.56 -8.48
CA VAL A 254 -20.40 8.79 -8.13
C VAL A 254 -20.00 8.74 -6.66
N ALA A 255 -18.74 9.06 -6.36
CA ALA A 255 -18.21 9.14 -5.00
C ALA A 255 -17.40 10.43 -4.81
N ALA A 256 -17.43 11.00 -3.62
CA ALA A 256 -16.54 12.08 -3.21
C ALA A 256 -15.48 11.53 -2.25
N GLY A 257 -14.23 11.49 -2.71
CA GLY A 257 -13.11 10.96 -1.93
C GLY A 257 -12.83 11.73 -0.64
N PRO A 258 -12.29 11.04 0.40
CA PRO A 258 -11.95 11.65 1.68
C PRO A 258 -10.85 12.69 1.56
N VAL A 259 -10.97 13.71 2.41
CA VAL A 259 -10.05 14.83 2.51
C VAL A 259 -9.60 14.96 3.96
N TYR A 260 -8.32 15.28 4.18
CA TYR A 260 -7.79 15.47 5.52
C TYR A 260 -8.44 16.68 6.20
N ALA A 261 -8.78 16.56 7.48
CA ALA A 261 -9.56 17.55 8.21
C ALA A 261 -8.89 18.94 8.24
N GLU A 262 -7.55 19.02 8.29
CA GLU A 262 -6.86 20.31 8.24
C GLU A 262 -6.88 20.94 6.84
N TYR A 263 -6.92 20.14 5.77
CA TYR A 263 -7.06 20.67 4.41
C TYR A 263 -8.46 21.25 4.19
N LEU A 264 -9.50 20.62 4.74
CA LEU A 264 -10.88 21.10 4.69
C LEU A 264 -11.04 22.52 5.26
N LYS A 265 -10.21 22.89 6.26
CA LYS A 265 -10.21 24.24 6.86
C LYS A 265 -9.71 25.35 5.93
N ASN A 266 -9.15 24.99 4.76
CA ASN A 266 -8.77 25.96 3.74
C ASN A 266 -9.97 26.58 3.01
N TYR A 267 -11.18 26.02 3.18
CA TYR A 267 -12.39 26.49 2.53
C TYR A 267 -13.39 27.12 3.50
N GLU A 268 -14.20 28.05 3.00
CA GLU A 268 -15.35 28.56 3.72
C GLU A 268 -16.50 27.52 3.77
N PRO A 269 -17.20 27.33 4.91
CA PRO A 269 -18.27 26.35 5.05
C PRO A 269 -19.35 26.41 3.97
N GLU A 270 -19.84 27.60 3.65
CA GLU A 270 -20.87 27.76 2.62
C GLU A 270 -20.37 27.37 1.23
N THR A 271 -19.06 27.54 0.95
CA THR A 271 -18.48 27.16 -0.34
C THR A 271 -18.47 25.64 -0.51
N VAL A 272 -18.09 24.92 0.54
CA VAL A 272 -18.10 23.44 0.55
C VAL A 272 -19.53 22.91 0.51
N ALA A 273 -20.42 23.49 1.32
CA ALA A 273 -21.83 23.13 1.33
C ALA A 273 -22.46 23.33 -0.05
N GLN A 274 -22.20 24.47 -0.70
CA GLN A 274 -22.68 24.74 -2.06
C GLN A 274 -22.18 23.71 -3.07
N PHE A 275 -20.90 23.31 -3.00
CA PHE A 275 -20.33 22.33 -3.92
C PHE A 275 -21.06 20.98 -3.84
N TYR A 276 -21.13 20.39 -2.64
CA TYR A 276 -21.76 19.08 -2.45
C TYR A 276 -23.28 19.11 -2.62
N ARG A 277 -23.94 20.21 -2.22
CA ARG A 277 -25.35 20.41 -2.51
C ARG A 277 -25.62 20.44 -4.01
N SER A 278 -24.77 21.14 -4.77
CA SER A 278 -24.92 21.21 -6.23
C SER A 278 -24.70 19.84 -6.88
N LEU A 279 -23.74 19.05 -6.38
CA LEU A 279 -23.53 17.68 -6.82
C LEU A 279 -24.75 16.79 -6.55
N ALA A 280 -25.33 16.88 -5.35
CA ALA A 280 -26.52 16.14 -4.96
C ALA A 280 -27.74 16.42 -5.85
N GLN A 281 -27.86 17.66 -6.37
CA GLN A 281 -28.92 18.04 -7.31
C GLN A 281 -28.70 17.47 -8.72
N VAL A 282 -27.43 17.21 -9.11
CA VAL A 282 -27.11 16.57 -10.39
C VAL A 282 -27.32 15.06 -10.31
N THR A 283 -26.79 14.43 -9.27
CA THR A 283 -26.81 12.98 -9.10
C THR A 283 -26.70 12.59 -7.63
N PRO A 284 -27.37 11.51 -7.19
CA PRO A 284 -27.00 10.84 -5.95
C PRO A 284 -25.53 10.41 -6.00
N PHE A 285 -24.85 10.50 -4.85
CA PHE A 285 -23.44 10.15 -4.74
C PHE A 285 -23.11 9.66 -3.32
N TRP A 286 -22.00 8.92 -3.20
CA TRP A 286 -21.42 8.58 -1.90
C TRP A 286 -20.46 9.66 -1.44
N ASP A 287 -20.70 10.23 -0.27
CA ASP A 287 -19.85 11.24 0.33
C ASP A 287 -18.94 10.62 1.39
N PHE A 288 -17.64 10.58 1.11
CA PHE A 288 -16.58 10.20 2.05
C PHE A 288 -15.71 11.38 2.46
N SER A 289 -16.05 12.59 2.01
CA SER A 289 -15.16 13.75 2.07
C SER A 289 -14.78 14.19 3.48
N SER A 290 -15.65 13.89 4.46
CA SER A 290 -15.45 14.26 5.85
C SER A 290 -16.06 13.25 6.82
N SER A 291 -15.23 12.75 7.73
CA SER A 291 -15.60 11.80 8.78
C SER A 291 -14.48 11.68 9.81
N SER A 292 -14.62 10.80 10.78
CA SER A 292 -13.53 10.39 11.67
C SER A 292 -12.25 9.93 10.95
N VAL A 293 -12.37 9.32 9.77
CA VAL A 293 -11.20 8.95 8.93
C VAL A 293 -10.40 10.20 8.59
N SER A 294 -11.06 11.32 8.27
CA SER A 294 -10.41 12.61 7.95
C SER A 294 -9.56 13.17 9.07
N CYS A 295 -9.76 12.72 10.32
CA CYS A 295 -9.03 13.22 11.49
C CYS A 295 -7.78 12.40 11.82
N GLU A 296 -7.59 11.22 11.24
CA GLU A 296 -6.43 10.36 11.48
C GLU A 296 -5.46 10.47 10.30
N MET A 297 -4.36 11.21 10.52
CA MET A 297 -3.35 11.52 9.52
C MET A 297 -2.69 10.29 8.88
N ARG A 298 -2.62 9.16 9.57
CA ARG A 298 -2.02 7.92 9.03
C ARG A 298 -2.87 7.29 7.93
N TYR A 299 -4.15 7.65 7.80
CA TYR A 299 -4.99 7.29 6.64
C TYR A 299 -4.65 8.07 5.37
N PHE A 300 -3.76 9.06 5.44
CA PHE A 300 -3.46 9.95 4.34
C PHE A 300 -1.98 9.94 3.97
N TYR A 301 -1.71 10.11 2.68
CA TYR A 301 -0.39 10.42 2.16
C TYR A 301 -0.08 11.92 2.18
N ASP A 302 -1.11 12.76 2.07
CA ASP A 302 -1.11 14.22 2.18
C ASP A 302 -2.55 14.74 2.38
N GLY A 303 -2.80 16.04 2.20
CA GLY A 303 -4.12 16.65 2.44
C GLY A 303 -5.29 16.10 1.62
N THR A 304 -5.04 15.56 0.42
CA THR A 304 -6.09 15.15 -0.52
C THR A 304 -5.92 13.73 -1.07
N HIS A 305 -4.80 13.07 -0.79
CA HIS A 305 -4.54 11.69 -1.17
C HIS A 305 -4.60 10.77 0.04
N PHE A 306 -5.65 9.96 0.13
CA PHE A 306 -5.82 8.92 1.15
C PHE A 306 -5.07 7.63 0.79
N ARG A 307 -4.89 6.69 1.72
CA ARG A 307 -4.19 5.41 1.48
C ARG A 307 -5.08 4.35 0.82
N ASN A 308 -4.48 3.35 0.17
CA ASN A 308 -5.22 2.30 -0.54
C ASN A 308 -6.20 1.53 0.37
N ASN A 309 -5.86 1.30 1.64
CA ASN A 309 -6.76 0.69 2.63
C ASN A 309 -8.02 1.54 2.93
N VAL A 310 -7.96 2.87 2.76
CA VAL A 310 -9.15 3.73 2.82
C VAL A 310 -9.98 3.58 1.54
N GLY A 311 -9.34 3.37 0.38
CA GLY A 311 -10.00 2.97 -0.85
C GLY A 311 -10.76 1.64 -0.74
N GLU A 312 -10.19 0.66 -0.03
CA GLU A 312 -10.86 -0.60 0.30
C GLU A 312 -12.11 -0.35 1.15
N MET A 313 -12.02 0.50 2.19
CA MET A 313 -13.18 0.89 3.00
C MET A 313 -14.27 1.59 2.17
N ILE A 314 -13.88 2.44 1.20
CA ILE A 314 -14.81 3.10 0.26
C ILE A 314 -15.55 2.05 -0.58
N CYS A 315 -14.81 1.17 -1.25
CA CYS A 315 -15.38 0.10 -2.07
C CYS A 315 -16.34 -0.77 -1.24
N ALA A 316 -15.91 -1.16 -0.03
CA ALA A 316 -16.70 -1.99 0.85
C ALA A 316 -17.99 -1.30 1.33
N ARG A 317 -17.93 -0.02 1.72
CA ARG A 317 -19.12 0.76 2.10
C ARG A 317 -20.10 0.90 0.93
N MET A 318 -19.61 1.20 -0.27
CA MET A 318 -20.46 1.38 -1.46
C MET A 318 -21.18 0.09 -1.87
N THR A 319 -20.57 -1.06 -1.62
CA THR A 319 -21.04 -2.38 -2.08
C THR A 319 -21.72 -3.19 -0.97
N GLY A 320 -21.73 -2.69 0.27
CA GLY A 320 -22.34 -3.35 1.43
C GLY A 320 -21.53 -4.51 2.01
N ARG A 321 -20.22 -4.57 1.71
CA ARG A 321 -19.27 -5.52 2.31
C ARG A 321 -19.11 -5.25 3.81
N THR A 322 -18.92 -6.32 4.58
CA THR A 322 -18.82 -6.30 6.06
C THR A 322 -17.61 -7.06 6.59
N ASP A 323 -16.73 -7.47 5.69
CA ASP A 323 -15.47 -8.17 5.97
C ASP A 323 -14.33 -7.23 6.37
N LEU A 324 -14.58 -5.92 6.40
CA LEU A 324 -13.64 -4.89 6.81
C LEU A 324 -14.24 -3.99 7.90
N TRP A 325 -13.38 -3.51 8.79
CA TRP A 325 -13.74 -2.45 9.70
C TRP A 325 -13.91 -1.13 8.95
N ILE A 326 -15.04 -0.49 9.18
CA ILE A 326 -15.36 0.83 8.64
C ILE A 326 -16.03 1.62 9.76
N PRO A 327 -15.56 2.84 10.12
CA PRO A 327 -16.27 3.71 11.06
C PRO A 327 -17.72 3.95 10.63
N ASP A 328 -18.64 4.03 11.59
CA ASP A 328 -20.07 4.20 11.30
C ASP A 328 -20.33 5.48 10.46
N ASP A 329 -19.60 6.55 10.76
CA ASP A 329 -19.69 7.85 10.10
C ASP A 329 -18.93 7.94 8.76
N PHE A 330 -18.21 6.89 8.34
CA PHE A 330 -17.48 6.89 7.08
C PHE A 330 -18.35 6.44 5.91
N GLY A 331 -18.73 7.40 5.06
CA GLY A 331 -19.50 7.18 3.85
C GLY A 331 -21.00 7.35 4.05
N THR A 332 -21.54 8.46 3.54
CA THR A 332 -22.98 8.75 3.52
C THR A 332 -23.49 8.77 2.09
N TYR A 333 -24.62 8.12 1.81
CA TYR A 333 -25.26 8.21 0.49
C TYR A 333 -26.14 9.47 0.42
N VAL A 334 -25.70 10.46 -0.35
CA VAL A 334 -26.29 11.80 -0.46
C VAL A 334 -27.20 11.87 -1.68
N THR A 335 -28.33 12.55 -1.53
CA THR A 335 -29.32 12.76 -2.60
C THR A 335 -29.80 14.21 -2.62
N ALA A 336 -30.57 14.59 -3.64
CA ALA A 336 -31.17 15.92 -3.74
C ALA A 336 -32.08 16.29 -2.54
N ASP A 337 -32.58 15.29 -1.80
CA ASP A 337 -33.44 15.47 -0.62
C ASP A 337 -32.67 15.52 0.71
N THR A 338 -31.33 15.40 0.69
CA THR A 338 -30.51 15.47 1.89
C THR A 338 -30.68 16.84 2.60
N PRO A 339 -30.92 16.88 3.92
CA PRO A 339 -31.09 18.12 4.67
C PRO A 339 -29.92 19.11 4.55
N GLU A 340 -30.22 20.41 4.52
CA GLU A 340 -29.22 21.47 4.33
C GLU A 340 -28.14 21.49 5.43
N ASP A 341 -28.51 21.13 6.66
CA ASP A 341 -27.58 21.08 7.80
C ASP A 341 -26.49 20.01 7.64
N TYR A 342 -26.74 18.94 6.87
CA TYR A 342 -25.70 17.97 6.51
C TYR A 342 -24.52 18.67 5.83
N PHE A 343 -24.79 19.46 4.78
CA PHE A 343 -23.76 20.09 3.94
C PHE A 343 -22.92 21.12 4.70
N LEU A 344 -23.51 21.82 5.66
CA LEU A 344 -22.79 22.78 6.51
C LEU A 344 -21.90 22.09 7.54
N ASN A 345 -22.26 20.88 7.97
CA ASN A 345 -21.52 20.13 8.99
C ASN A 345 -20.34 19.32 8.41
N VAL A 346 -20.24 19.17 7.08
CA VAL A 346 -19.13 18.49 6.40
C VAL A 346 -17.77 19.03 6.84
N LEU A 347 -17.64 20.31 7.21
CA LEU A 347 -16.36 20.87 7.68
C LEU A 347 -16.02 20.61 9.16
N SER A 348 -16.82 19.84 9.87
CA SER A 348 -16.62 19.58 11.30
C SER A 348 -16.60 18.08 11.63
N PRO A 349 -15.69 17.29 11.02
CA PRO A 349 -15.54 15.89 11.39
C PRO A 349 -15.11 15.76 12.84
N ALA A 350 -15.61 14.73 13.52
CA ALA A 350 -15.21 14.38 14.87
C ALA A 350 -14.21 13.23 14.83
N ALA A 351 -13.04 13.41 15.45
CA ALA A 351 -12.08 12.34 15.61
C ALA A 351 -12.65 11.25 16.53
N LEU A 352 -12.38 9.98 16.20
CA LEU A 352 -12.54 8.89 17.16
C LEU A 352 -11.55 9.06 18.31
N SER A 353 -11.93 8.62 19.50
CA SER A 353 -10.97 8.52 20.60
C SER A 353 -9.90 7.45 20.32
N ALA A 354 -8.74 7.59 20.96
CA ALA A 354 -7.64 6.64 20.77
C ALA A 354 -8.07 5.18 21.03
N ASP A 355 -8.88 4.94 22.06
CA ASP A 355 -9.37 3.61 22.44
C ASP A 355 -10.38 3.03 21.44
N GLU A 356 -11.09 3.87 20.69
CA GLU A 356 -12.05 3.44 19.67
C GLU A 356 -11.34 2.95 18.39
N ILE A 357 -10.23 3.58 18.04
CA ILE A 357 -9.52 3.37 16.76
C ILE A 357 -8.22 2.58 16.89
N SER A 358 -7.60 2.57 18.06
CA SER A 358 -6.27 1.99 18.27
C SER A 358 -6.10 1.31 19.62
N THR A 359 -5.06 0.50 19.75
CA THR A 359 -4.65 -0.07 21.04
C THR A 359 -3.13 -0.25 21.11
N GLN A 360 -2.60 -0.20 22.33
CA GLN A 360 -1.18 -0.42 22.61
C GLN A 360 -0.91 -1.90 22.83
N VAL A 361 0.03 -2.47 22.07
CA VAL A 361 0.37 -3.89 22.11
C VAL A 361 1.89 -4.07 22.33
N PRO A 362 2.32 -4.38 23.56
CA PRO A 362 3.68 -4.84 23.81
C PRO A 362 3.90 -6.25 23.24
N ILE A 363 5.07 -6.47 22.63
CA ILE A 363 5.50 -7.78 22.14
C ILE A 363 6.79 -8.17 22.86
N LEU A 364 6.78 -9.34 23.49
CA LEU A 364 7.91 -9.90 24.23
C LEU A 364 8.63 -10.94 23.36
N MET A 365 9.95 -10.85 23.27
CA MET A 365 10.79 -11.75 22.47
C MET A 365 11.71 -12.56 23.38
N TYR A 366 11.50 -13.86 23.38
CA TYR A 366 12.36 -14.88 24.00
C TYR A 366 13.03 -15.71 22.91
N HIS A 367 14.05 -16.50 23.26
CA HIS A 367 14.69 -17.45 22.34
C HIS A 367 14.72 -18.84 22.98
N HIS A 368 15.72 -19.11 23.81
CA HIS A 368 15.97 -20.42 24.38
C HIS A 368 15.70 -20.47 25.88
N LEU A 369 15.07 -21.54 26.37
CA LEU A 369 15.01 -21.82 27.81
C LEU A 369 16.05 -22.85 28.24
N SER A 370 16.82 -22.54 29.28
CA SER A 370 17.88 -23.41 29.84
C SER A 370 18.09 -23.19 31.33
N GLU A 371 18.32 -24.25 32.09
CA GLU A 371 18.77 -24.17 33.50
C GLU A 371 20.20 -23.63 33.64
N ASP A 372 21.04 -23.82 32.62
CA ASP A 372 22.39 -23.28 32.54
C ASP A 372 22.38 -22.10 31.56
N VAL A 373 22.09 -20.91 32.09
CA VAL A 373 22.02 -19.65 31.33
C VAL A 373 23.44 -19.15 31.08
N THR A 374 23.84 -19.14 29.81
CA THR A 374 25.22 -18.79 29.41
C THR A 374 25.34 -17.53 28.57
N ASN A 375 24.21 -17.03 28.04
CA ASN A 375 24.16 -15.82 27.21
C ASN A 375 22.81 -15.11 27.37
N SER A 376 22.64 -13.96 26.71
CA SER A 376 21.44 -13.11 26.78
C SER A 376 20.23 -13.64 26.01
N GLU A 377 20.38 -14.68 25.20
CA GLU A 377 19.27 -15.34 24.48
C GLU A 377 18.65 -16.48 25.31
N MET A 378 19.19 -16.73 26.50
CA MET A 378 18.73 -17.77 27.40
C MET A 378 17.99 -17.19 28.60
N VAL A 379 16.87 -17.83 28.96
CA VAL A 379 16.11 -17.56 30.18
C VAL A 379 15.87 -18.88 30.91
N SER A 380 15.98 -18.91 32.23
CA SER A 380 15.70 -20.11 33.02
C SER A 380 14.18 -20.37 33.07
N PRO A 381 13.73 -21.64 33.15
CA PRO A 381 12.30 -21.94 33.30
C PRO A 381 11.67 -21.28 34.53
N GLU A 382 12.42 -21.16 35.63
CA GLU A 382 11.98 -20.47 36.85
C GLU A 382 11.73 -18.98 36.59
N GLN A 383 12.67 -18.30 35.94
CA GLN A 383 12.54 -16.88 35.62
C GLN A 383 11.41 -16.62 34.61
N PHE A 384 11.33 -17.44 33.56
CA PHE A 384 10.25 -17.36 32.58
C PHE A 384 8.88 -17.55 33.25
N GLU A 385 8.73 -18.54 34.13
CA GLU A 385 7.48 -18.73 34.88
C GLU A 385 7.16 -17.51 35.77
N ALA A 386 8.16 -16.93 36.44
CA ALA A 386 7.95 -15.74 37.26
C ALA A 386 7.46 -14.54 36.44
N GLN A 387 8.02 -14.34 35.25
CA GLN A 387 7.62 -13.29 34.29
C GLN A 387 6.19 -13.51 33.77
N ILE A 388 5.86 -14.74 33.32
CA ILE A 388 4.51 -15.08 32.84
C ILE A 388 3.46 -14.96 33.95
N ARG A 389 3.78 -15.38 35.17
CA ARG A 389 2.90 -15.21 36.33
C ARG A 389 2.62 -13.73 36.60
N ALA A 390 3.64 -12.87 36.57
CA ALA A 390 3.45 -11.45 36.84
C ALA A 390 2.58 -10.75 35.79
N LEU A 391 2.72 -11.12 34.51
CA LEU A 391 1.82 -10.66 33.45
C LEU A 391 0.36 -11.04 33.76
N SER A 392 0.13 -12.32 34.08
CA SER A 392 -1.20 -12.84 34.41
C SER A 392 -1.80 -12.14 35.63
N GLU A 393 -1.03 -11.98 36.71
CA GLU A 393 -1.46 -11.30 37.94
C GLU A 393 -1.72 -9.79 37.74
N ALA A 394 -1.01 -9.15 36.79
CA ALA A 394 -1.23 -7.76 36.41
C ALA A 394 -2.41 -7.56 35.44
N GLY A 395 -3.05 -8.64 35.01
CA GLY A 395 -4.23 -8.64 34.13
C GLY A 395 -3.92 -8.63 32.63
N TYR A 396 -2.67 -8.87 32.23
CA TYR A 396 -2.34 -9.02 30.81
C TYR A 396 -2.89 -10.33 30.26
N THR A 397 -3.34 -10.28 29.01
CA THR A 397 -3.87 -11.43 28.27
C THR A 397 -3.03 -11.67 27.03
N GLY A 398 -2.53 -12.89 26.87
CA GLY A 398 -1.79 -13.31 25.67
C GLY A 398 -2.70 -13.30 24.44
N VAL A 399 -2.30 -12.58 23.39
CA VAL A 399 -3.02 -12.51 22.10
C VAL A 399 -2.18 -13.05 20.96
N SER A 400 -2.85 -13.65 19.97
CA SER A 400 -2.25 -14.16 18.73
C SER A 400 -2.18 -13.08 17.65
N PHE A 401 -1.34 -13.27 16.64
CA PHE A 401 -1.33 -12.38 15.47
C PHE A 401 -2.62 -12.45 14.66
N ASP A 402 -3.32 -13.58 14.63
CA ASP A 402 -4.66 -13.69 14.03
C ASP A 402 -5.65 -12.72 14.68
N GLU A 403 -5.60 -12.59 16.02
CA GLU A 403 -6.43 -11.64 16.77
C GLU A 403 -6.02 -10.19 16.51
N LEU A 404 -4.72 -9.91 16.36
CA LEU A 404 -4.26 -8.57 15.97
C LEU A 404 -4.69 -8.20 14.54
N GLN A 405 -4.57 -9.14 13.60
CA GLN A 405 -5.07 -8.97 12.24
C GLN A 405 -6.58 -8.76 12.23
N ALA A 406 -7.33 -9.53 13.02
CA ALA A 406 -8.78 -9.39 13.16
C ALA A 406 -9.17 -8.01 13.73
N TYR A 407 -8.43 -7.51 14.73
CA TYR A 407 -8.63 -6.16 15.27
C TYR A 407 -8.40 -5.10 14.20
N VAL A 408 -7.26 -5.16 13.50
CA VAL A 408 -6.90 -4.15 12.49
C VAL A 408 -7.86 -4.20 11.30
N LEU A 409 -8.11 -5.39 10.74
CA LEU A 409 -8.86 -5.53 9.50
C LEU A 409 -10.37 -5.49 9.70
N ARG A 410 -10.88 -6.07 10.80
CA ARG A 410 -12.33 -6.27 11.04
C ARG A 410 -12.87 -5.55 12.28
N GLY A 411 -12.01 -4.93 13.07
CA GLY A 411 -12.41 -4.18 14.25
C GLY A 411 -12.85 -5.07 15.41
N GLU A 412 -12.52 -6.36 15.37
CA GLU A 412 -12.79 -7.28 16.47
C GLU A 412 -12.06 -6.83 17.74
N PRO A 413 -12.70 -6.84 18.92
CA PRO A 413 -12.10 -6.29 20.13
C PRO A 413 -10.95 -7.14 20.64
N LEU A 414 -9.90 -6.47 21.13
CA LEU A 414 -8.82 -7.10 21.90
C LEU A 414 -9.13 -7.00 23.41
N PRO A 415 -8.50 -7.84 24.26
CA PRO A 415 -8.53 -7.67 25.71
C PRO A 415 -8.00 -6.29 26.14
N GLU A 416 -8.38 -5.83 27.33
CA GLU A 416 -7.98 -4.51 27.86
C GLU A 416 -6.46 -4.33 27.98
N LYS A 417 -5.74 -5.42 28.30
CA LYS A 417 -4.27 -5.44 28.40
C LYS A 417 -3.70 -6.54 27.51
N PRO A 418 -3.68 -6.35 26.18
CA PRO A 418 -3.13 -7.35 25.29
C PRO A 418 -1.61 -7.40 25.46
N VAL A 419 -1.03 -8.60 25.37
CA VAL A 419 0.42 -8.80 25.25
C VAL A 419 0.67 -9.92 24.25
N VAL A 420 1.64 -9.76 23.37
CA VAL A 420 2.09 -10.84 22.50
C VAL A 420 3.37 -11.43 23.07
N ILE A 421 3.41 -12.75 23.21
CA ILE A 421 4.61 -13.48 23.61
C ILE A 421 5.15 -14.20 22.37
N THR A 422 6.43 -14.00 22.09
CA THR A 422 7.11 -14.59 20.93
C THR A 422 8.37 -15.35 21.34
N PHE A 423 8.68 -16.42 20.61
CA PHE A 423 9.94 -17.14 20.69
C PHE A 423 10.57 -17.19 19.30
N ASP A 424 11.84 -16.86 19.18
CA ASP A 424 12.58 -16.98 17.93
C ASP A 424 13.33 -18.33 17.86
N ASP A 425 13.76 -18.69 16.65
CA ASP A 425 14.53 -19.87 16.24
C ASP A 425 13.81 -21.22 16.23
N GLY A 426 12.93 -21.50 17.19
CA GLY A 426 12.20 -22.77 17.27
C GLY A 426 12.92 -23.86 18.08
N TYR A 427 13.59 -23.47 19.17
CA TYR A 427 14.27 -24.38 20.07
C TYR A 427 13.33 -25.41 20.70
N ARG A 428 13.81 -26.64 20.88
CA ARG A 428 13.07 -27.72 21.55
C ARG A 428 12.63 -27.36 22.97
N SER A 429 13.38 -26.48 23.65
CA SER A 429 13.00 -25.98 24.99
C SER A 429 11.72 -25.13 24.97
N ASN A 430 11.34 -24.52 23.84
CA ASN A 430 10.04 -23.86 23.72
C ASN A 430 8.89 -24.87 23.90
N TYR A 431 9.05 -26.10 23.40
CA TYR A 431 8.10 -27.19 23.62
C TYR A 431 8.24 -27.83 25.01
N THR A 432 9.45 -28.21 25.43
CA THR A 432 9.61 -29.01 26.65
C THR A 432 9.53 -28.21 27.95
N LEU A 433 9.83 -26.90 27.92
CA LEU A 433 9.92 -26.04 29.10
C LEU A 433 8.91 -24.88 29.05
N ALA A 434 8.84 -24.12 27.96
CA ALA A 434 7.98 -22.94 27.89
C ALA A 434 6.49 -23.29 27.75
N TYR A 435 6.16 -24.24 26.86
CA TYR A 435 4.78 -24.61 26.56
C TYR A 435 3.95 -25.08 27.78
N PRO A 436 4.47 -25.95 28.67
CA PRO A 436 3.76 -26.32 29.91
C PRO A 436 3.47 -25.12 30.84
N ILE A 437 4.38 -24.13 30.88
CA ILE A 437 4.20 -22.90 31.67
C ILE A 437 3.10 -22.06 31.01
N LEU A 438 3.14 -21.85 29.70
CA LEU A 438 2.09 -21.12 28.97
C LEU A 438 0.71 -21.76 29.14
N GLN A 439 0.61 -23.10 29.11
CA GLN A 439 -0.62 -23.83 29.42
C GLN A 439 -1.14 -23.54 30.83
N LYS A 440 -0.24 -23.57 31.83
CA LYS A 440 -0.60 -23.31 33.24
C LYS A 440 -1.26 -21.94 33.43
N TYR A 441 -0.81 -20.91 32.70
CA TYR A 441 -1.34 -19.55 32.78
C TYR A 441 -2.33 -19.19 31.65
N SER A 442 -2.67 -20.14 30.77
CA SER A 442 -3.52 -19.93 29.59
C SER A 442 -3.05 -18.77 28.69
N MET A 443 -1.73 -18.62 28.55
CA MET A 443 -1.12 -17.56 27.74
C MET A 443 -0.88 -18.05 26.32
N LYS A 444 -1.29 -17.26 25.34
CA LYS A 444 -0.98 -17.50 23.94
C LYS A 444 0.45 -17.03 23.61
N ALA A 445 1.09 -17.73 22.68
CA ALA A 445 2.39 -17.32 22.15
C ALA A 445 2.54 -17.69 20.67
N THR A 446 3.48 -17.04 19.99
CA THR A 446 3.91 -17.39 18.63
C THR A 446 5.36 -17.83 18.64
N ILE A 447 5.71 -18.91 17.95
CA ILE A 447 7.08 -19.36 17.78
C ILE A 447 7.48 -19.19 16.32
N PHE A 448 8.54 -18.43 16.06
CA PHE A 448 9.14 -18.25 14.75
C PHE A 448 10.22 -19.31 14.54
N ALA A 449 9.89 -20.35 13.78
CA ALA A 449 10.79 -21.48 13.55
C ALA A 449 11.66 -21.24 12.31
N ILE A 450 12.96 -21.55 12.42
CA ILE A 450 13.87 -21.61 11.27
C ILE A 450 13.63 -22.92 10.52
N GLY A 451 13.32 -22.83 9.24
CA GLY A 451 12.90 -24.00 8.46
C GLY A 451 13.99 -25.07 8.29
N VAL A 452 15.25 -24.68 8.10
CA VAL A 452 16.36 -25.62 7.86
C VAL A 452 16.81 -26.38 9.11
N SER A 453 16.58 -25.83 10.31
CA SER A 453 16.87 -26.50 11.58
C SER A 453 15.65 -27.21 12.20
N PHE A 454 14.47 -27.11 11.58
CA PHE A 454 13.24 -27.70 12.10
C PHE A 454 13.37 -29.22 12.30
N GLY A 455 13.16 -29.67 13.54
CA GLY A 455 13.23 -31.08 13.93
C GLY A 455 14.64 -31.69 14.00
N THR A 456 15.70 -30.88 13.90
CA THR A 456 17.09 -31.37 13.98
C THR A 456 17.87 -30.76 15.15
N ASP A 457 18.95 -31.44 15.51
CA ASP A 457 19.98 -31.02 16.47
C ASP A 457 21.36 -30.85 15.79
N HIS A 458 21.38 -30.85 14.46
CA HIS A 458 22.56 -30.61 13.64
C HIS A 458 22.32 -29.48 12.64
N TYR A 459 23.38 -28.72 12.33
CA TYR A 459 23.33 -27.64 11.36
C TYR A 459 23.22 -28.21 9.94
N LYS A 460 22.05 -28.06 9.31
CA LYS A 460 21.78 -28.52 7.92
C LYS A 460 22.17 -29.99 7.72
N ASP A 461 22.86 -30.30 6.64
CA ASP A 461 23.38 -31.62 6.30
C ASP A 461 24.79 -31.90 6.87
N THR A 462 25.18 -31.24 7.97
CA THR A 462 26.51 -31.37 8.58
C THR A 462 26.49 -32.13 9.90
N ASP A 463 27.66 -32.58 10.37
CA ASP A 463 27.81 -33.19 11.70
C ASP A 463 27.97 -32.15 12.83
N TYR A 464 27.81 -30.84 12.54
CA TYR A 464 27.92 -29.80 13.56
C TYR A 464 26.67 -29.79 14.43
N ALA A 465 26.81 -30.21 15.69
CA ALA A 465 25.73 -30.15 16.66
C ALA A 465 25.33 -28.69 16.96
N ILE A 466 24.04 -28.45 17.00
CA ILE A 466 23.41 -27.19 17.41
C ILE A 466 22.49 -27.45 18.61
N THR A 467 22.01 -26.38 19.23
CA THR A 467 20.94 -26.50 20.21
C THR A 467 19.72 -27.16 19.54
N PRO A 468 19.14 -28.24 20.11
CA PRO A 468 18.06 -28.96 19.45
C PRO A 468 16.83 -28.10 19.18
N HIS A 469 16.22 -28.27 18.01
CA HIS A 469 14.96 -27.65 17.63
C HIS A 469 13.81 -28.67 17.71
N PHE A 470 12.57 -28.20 17.87
CA PHE A 470 11.40 -29.09 17.79
C PHE A 470 11.02 -29.35 16.34
N GLY A 471 10.31 -30.45 16.07
CA GLY A 471 9.88 -30.84 14.75
C GLY A 471 8.36 -30.88 14.60
N ALA A 472 7.90 -31.56 13.55
CA ALA A 472 6.49 -31.56 13.15
C ALA A 472 5.54 -32.11 14.24
N ALA A 473 5.96 -33.14 14.98
CA ALA A 473 5.11 -33.75 16.01
C ALA A 473 4.85 -32.78 17.17
N GLU A 474 5.91 -32.13 17.67
CA GLU A 474 5.78 -31.14 18.74
C GLU A 474 5.02 -29.88 18.26
N ALA A 475 5.29 -29.41 17.03
CA ALA A 475 4.58 -28.29 16.44
C ALA A 475 3.07 -28.55 16.33
N ALA A 476 2.69 -29.72 15.82
CA ALA A 476 1.30 -30.14 15.70
C ALA A 476 0.59 -30.19 17.07
N GLU A 477 1.26 -30.71 18.10
CA GLU A 477 0.71 -30.77 19.46
C GLU A 477 0.48 -29.37 20.04
N MET A 478 1.49 -28.50 19.96
CA MET A 478 1.40 -27.13 20.46
C MET A 478 0.28 -26.36 19.76
N THR A 479 0.18 -26.46 18.43
CA THR A 479 -0.86 -25.78 17.65
C THR A 479 -2.25 -26.35 17.91
N ALA A 480 -2.39 -27.67 18.10
CA ALA A 480 -3.68 -28.29 18.42
C ALA A 480 -4.28 -27.81 19.75
N SER A 481 -3.45 -27.27 20.66
CA SER A 481 -3.92 -26.71 21.92
C SER A 481 -4.64 -25.37 21.80
N GLY A 482 -4.47 -24.66 20.67
CA GLY A 482 -5.01 -23.32 20.45
C GLY A 482 -4.25 -22.20 21.19
N LEU A 483 -3.17 -22.52 21.92
CA LEU A 483 -2.33 -21.53 22.60
C LEU A 483 -1.14 -21.07 21.77
N ILE A 484 -0.60 -21.93 20.90
CA ILE A 484 0.66 -21.68 20.20
C ILE A 484 0.44 -21.59 18.70
N SER A 485 0.90 -20.50 18.10
CA SER A 485 1.05 -20.37 16.64
C SER A 485 2.51 -20.64 16.26
N ILE A 486 2.75 -21.37 15.18
CA ILE A 486 4.10 -21.59 14.62
C ILE A 486 4.18 -20.84 13.30
N GLN A 487 5.16 -19.95 13.18
CA GLN A 487 5.30 -19.00 12.08
C GLN A 487 6.74 -18.98 11.58
N SER A 488 7.01 -18.25 10.50
CA SER A 488 8.29 -18.35 9.79
C SER A 488 9.37 -17.47 10.42
N HIS A 489 10.56 -18.03 10.61
CA HIS A 489 11.80 -17.29 10.78
C HIS A 489 12.73 -17.45 9.58
N THR A 490 12.15 -17.52 8.37
CA THR A 490 12.79 -17.93 7.10
C THR A 490 13.12 -19.43 7.06
N TYR A 491 13.42 -19.96 5.88
CA TYR A 491 13.88 -21.33 5.73
C TYR A 491 15.39 -21.43 6.02
N ASP A 492 16.20 -20.69 5.26
CA ASP A 492 17.66 -20.71 5.32
C ASP A 492 18.27 -19.30 5.09
N MET A 493 17.56 -18.24 5.46
CA MET A 493 18.06 -16.85 5.53
C MET A 493 18.36 -16.43 6.97
N HIS A 494 18.84 -17.38 7.78
CA HIS A 494 19.33 -17.20 9.15
C HIS A 494 20.64 -18.00 9.34
N GLN A 495 21.58 -17.82 8.42
CA GLN A 495 22.81 -18.62 8.35
C GLN A 495 23.86 -18.14 9.34
N TRP A 496 24.67 -19.05 9.86
CA TRP A 496 25.77 -18.69 10.76
C TRP A 496 27.12 -18.83 10.04
N PRO A 497 27.87 -17.73 9.80
CA PRO A 497 29.09 -17.76 8.99
C PRO A 497 30.15 -18.81 9.38
N PRO A 498 30.37 -19.13 10.68
CA PRO A 498 31.31 -20.18 11.07
C PRO A 498 30.97 -21.58 10.53
N TYR A 499 29.72 -21.83 10.15
CA TYR A 499 29.25 -23.11 9.62
C TYR A 499 28.98 -23.11 8.12
N GLU A 500 29.23 -21.98 7.46
CA GLU A 500 29.07 -21.84 6.02
C GLU A 500 30.41 -21.96 5.29
N THR A 501 30.40 -22.67 4.16
CA THR A 501 31.59 -22.85 3.32
C THR A 501 31.62 -21.91 2.13
N GLY A 502 30.53 -21.18 1.86
CA GLY A 502 30.38 -20.25 0.74
C GLY A 502 30.82 -18.83 1.07
N SER A 503 31.13 -18.03 0.05
CA SER A 503 31.45 -16.60 0.20
C SER A 503 30.22 -15.69 0.31
N ALA A 504 29.02 -16.25 0.11
CA ALA A 504 27.74 -15.55 0.07
C ALA A 504 26.85 -16.11 1.18
N VAL A 505 27.12 -15.71 2.42
CA VAL A 505 26.37 -16.14 3.62
C VAL A 505 25.20 -15.20 3.85
N ARG A 506 23.99 -15.74 3.98
CA ARG A 506 22.77 -15.00 4.33
C ARG A 506 22.52 -15.08 5.83
N GLU A 507 23.23 -14.24 6.57
CA GLU A 507 23.04 -14.11 8.04
C GLU A 507 21.63 -13.61 8.39
N ASN A 508 20.98 -12.93 7.45
CA ASN A 508 19.63 -12.43 7.55
C ASN A 508 18.99 -12.32 6.16
N ILE A 509 17.78 -11.76 6.11
CA ILE A 509 16.98 -11.61 4.89
C ILE A 509 17.52 -10.54 3.92
N LEU A 510 18.52 -9.73 4.28
CA LEU A 510 18.95 -8.62 3.42
C LEU A 510 19.57 -9.11 2.11
N GLN A 511 19.40 -8.29 1.08
CA GLN A 511 20.05 -8.49 -0.21
C GLN A 511 21.57 -8.48 -0.07
N LEU A 512 22.22 -9.48 -0.65
CA LEU A 512 23.67 -9.56 -0.75
C LEU A 512 24.20 -8.49 -1.71
N SER A 513 25.37 -7.92 -1.40
CA SER A 513 25.97 -6.87 -2.25
C SER A 513 26.32 -7.32 -3.68
N SER A 514 26.38 -8.63 -3.93
CA SER A 514 26.72 -9.23 -5.22
C SER A 514 25.52 -9.68 -6.06
N GLU A 515 24.30 -9.64 -5.53
CA GLU A 515 23.10 -10.12 -6.24
C GLU A 515 22.25 -8.99 -6.80
N SER A 516 21.59 -9.22 -7.94
CA SER A 516 20.59 -8.27 -8.47
C SER A 516 19.29 -8.34 -7.67
N GLU A 517 18.43 -7.34 -7.82
CA GLU A 517 17.14 -7.33 -7.13
C GLU A 517 16.25 -8.51 -7.56
N GLU A 518 16.28 -8.91 -8.84
CA GLU A 518 15.50 -10.05 -9.35
C GLU A 518 15.98 -11.36 -8.72
N ALA A 519 17.30 -11.55 -8.64
CA ALA A 519 17.89 -12.72 -7.99
C ALA A 519 17.56 -12.75 -6.49
N TYR A 520 17.55 -11.59 -5.84
CA TYR A 520 17.16 -11.45 -4.44
C TYR A 520 15.68 -11.78 -4.21
N VAL A 521 14.77 -11.17 -4.98
CA VAL A 521 13.33 -11.42 -4.89
C VAL A 521 13.02 -12.89 -5.15
N GLN A 522 13.68 -13.50 -6.14
CA GLN A 522 13.56 -14.94 -6.39
C GLN A 522 14.05 -15.76 -5.18
N ALA A 523 15.23 -15.46 -4.64
CA ALA A 523 15.77 -16.19 -3.50
C ALA A 523 14.86 -16.08 -2.26
N LEU A 524 14.34 -14.89 -1.96
CA LEU A 524 13.42 -14.67 -0.85
C LEU A 524 12.08 -15.39 -1.07
N THR A 525 11.58 -15.36 -2.30
CA THR A 525 10.34 -16.08 -2.66
C THR A 525 10.49 -17.58 -2.46
N GLU A 526 11.57 -18.18 -2.96
CA GLU A 526 11.85 -19.61 -2.82
C GLU A 526 12.04 -20.02 -1.36
N ASP A 527 12.79 -19.22 -0.60
CA ASP A 527 13.05 -19.44 0.83
C ASP A 527 11.76 -19.44 1.64
N PHE A 528 10.98 -18.35 1.53
CA PHE A 528 9.76 -18.20 2.30
C PHE A 528 8.69 -19.23 1.89
N THR A 529 8.57 -19.53 0.59
CA THR A 529 7.63 -20.56 0.10
C THR A 529 7.97 -21.93 0.69
N ARG A 530 9.25 -22.27 0.80
CA ARG A 530 9.70 -23.53 1.41
C ARG A 530 9.43 -23.55 2.92
N SER A 531 9.70 -22.45 3.61
CA SER A 531 9.39 -22.30 5.05
C SER A 531 7.90 -22.48 5.31
N ARG A 532 7.05 -21.75 4.57
CA ARG A 532 5.59 -21.84 4.64
C ARG A 532 5.14 -23.28 4.43
N ALA A 533 5.51 -23.91 3.32
CA ALA A 533 5.06 -25.27 3.02
C ALA A 533 5.44 -26.29 4.12
N LEU A 534 6.65 -26.19 4.67
CA LEU A 534 7.11 -27.05 5.76
C LEU A 534 6.26 -26.89 7.02
N LEU A 535 6.01 -25.65 7.43
CA LEU A 535 5.32 -25.33 8.67
C LEU A 535 3.80 -25.56 8.55
N GLU A 536 3.20 -25.28 7.39
CA GLU A 536 1.79 -25.57 7.10
C GLU A 536 1.52 -27.08 7.07
N ASP A 537 2.42 -27.89 6.50
CA ASP A 537 2.32 -29.37 6.53
C ASP A 537 2.37 -29.92 7.97
N ALA A 538 3.24 -29.34 8.80
CA ALA A 538 3.37 -29.75 10.20
C ALA A 538 2.16 -29.35 11.06
N THR A 539 1.55 -28.18 10.81
CA THR A 539 0.58 -27.58 11.74
C THR A 539 -0.87 -27.61 11.24
N GLY A 540 -1.08 -27.72 9.93
CA GLY A 540 -2.39 -27.54 9.30
C GLY A 540 -2.95 -26.12 9.45
N ARG A 541 -2.10 -25.13 9.74
CA ARG A 541 -2.47 -23.71 9.90
C ARG A 541 -1.71 -22.84 8.90
N PRO A 542 -2.28 -21.73 8.41
CA PRO A 542 -1.59 -20.80 7.53
C PRO A 542 -0.33 -20.19 8.16
N VAL A 543 0.67 -19.90 7.33
CA VAL A 543 1.88 -19.18 7.72
C VAL A 543 1.97 -17.85 6.96
N ASP A 544 1.58 -16.78 7.63
CA ASP A 544 1.42 -15.42 7.13
C ASP A 544 2.08 -14.35 8.04
N VAL A 545 2.82 -14.78 9.06
CA VAL A 545 3.61 -13.93 9.95
C VAL A 545 5.09 -14.28 9.83
N LEU A 546 5.96 -13.27 9.83
CA LEU A 546 7.41 -13.46 9.78
C LEU A 546 8.16 -12.57 10.77
N ALA A 547 8.99 -13.17 11.62
CA ALA A 547 10.01 -12.41 12.35
C ALA A 547 11.27 -12.32 11.48
N TYR A 548 11.80 -11.11 11.31
CA TYR A 548 13.02 -10.92 10.53
C TYR A 548 14.25 -11.43 11.31
N PRO A 549 15.07 -12.32 10.73
CA PRO A 549 16.37 -12.69 11.29
C PRO A 549 17.20 -11.47 11.70
N ALA A 550 17.68 -11.45 12.95
CA ALA A 550 18.38 -10.32 13.57
C ALA A 550 17.61 -8.96 13.51
N GLY A 551 16.30 -8.98 13.24
CA GLY A 551 15.46 -7.81 13.06
C GLY A 551 15.77 -6.98 11.81
N GLN A 552 16.58 -7.50 10.88
CA GLN A 552 17.03 -6.77 9.69
C GLN A 552 16.05 -6.95 8.53
N TYR A 553 15.71 -5.87 7.83
CA TYR A 553 14.83 -5.91 6.67
C TYR A 553 15.09 -4.71 5.74
N SER A 554 14.57 -4.79 4.51
CA SER A 554 14.54 -3.70 3.54
C SER A 554 13.11 -3.50 3.03
N THR A 555 12.84 -2.37 2.38
CA THR A 555 11.55 -2.13 1.70
C THR A 555 11.26 -3.20 0.65
N LEU A 556 12.28 -3.62 -0.11
CA LEU A 556 12.13 -4.67 -1.11
C LEU A 556 11.75 -6.01 -0.45
N ALA A 557 12.34 -6.35 0.69
CA ALA A 557 11.97 -7.53 1.47
C ALA A 557 10.49 -7.47 1.91
N GLN A 558 10.07 -6.33 2.49
CA GLN A 558 8.71 -6.14 2.98
C GLN A 558 7.67 -6.21 1.85
N VAL A 559 7.91 -5.54 0.71
CA VAL A 559 7.02 -5.59 -0.47
C VAL A 559 6.95 -7.00 -1.04
N THR A 560 8.09 -7.70 -1.12
CA THR A 560 8.14 -9.09 -1.61
C THR A 560 7.31 -10.00 -0.72
N LEU A 561 7.50 -9.94 0.61
CA LEU A 561 6.75 -10.76 1.56
C LEU A 561 5.24 -10.44 1.53
N GLN A 562 4.86 -9.18 1.41
CA GLN A 562 3.44 -8.80 1.24
C GLN A 562 2.83 -9.42 -0.01
N SER A 563 3.54 -9.40 -1.15
CA SER A 563 3.07 -10.04 -2.40
C SER A 563 2.91 -11.56 -2.27
N LEU A 564 3.61 -12.17 -1.30
CA LEU A 564 3.49 -13.59 -0.96
C LEU A 564 2.43 -13.86 0.12
N GLY A 565 1.65 -12.85 0.54
CA GLY A 565 0.62 -13.00 1.57
C GLY A 565 1.18 -13.07 2.99
N VAL A 566 2.25 -12.34 3.29
CA VAL A 566 2.71 -12.10 4.66
C VAL A 566 2.10 -10.79 5.14
N HIS A 567 1.23 -10.88 6.15
CA HIS A 567 0.43 -9.76 6.64
C HIS A 567 1.00 -9.12 7.90
N VAL A 568 1.92 -9.80 8.58
CA VAL A 568 2.55 -9.28 9.80
C VAL A 568 4.05 -9.56 9.77
N THR A 569 4.86 -8.56 10.07
CA THR A 569 6.32 -8.70 10.14
C THR A 569 6.88 -8.07 11.40
N LEU A 570 7.97 -8.63 11.95
CA LEU A 570 8.52 -8.20 13.24
C LEU A 570 10.02 -7.91 13.17
N SER A 571 10.44 -6.82 13.82
CA SER A 571 11.84 -6.44 14.01
C SER A 571 12.29 -6.73 15.45
N THR A 572 13.57 -6.50 15.78
CA THR A 572 14.13 -6.62 17.14
C THR A 572 14.22 -5.27 17.86
N ASN A 573 13.72 -4.19 17.24
CA ASN A 573 13.76 -2.86 17.84
C ASN A 573 12.78 -2.80 19.02
N PRO A 574 13.19 -2.29 20.19
CA PRO A 574 12.32 -2.22 21.36
C PRO A 574 11.27 -1.12 21.23
N GLY A 575 10.08 -1.38 21.77
CA GLY A 575 8.99 -0.41 21.85
C GLY A 575 7.61 -1.06 21.95
N VAL A 576 6.64 -0.28 22.38
CA VAL A 576 5.22 -0.66 22.36
C VAL A 576 4.65 -0.30 21.00
N ASN A 577 3.85 -1.21 20.41
CA ASN A 577 3.21 -0.96 19.12
C ASN A 577 1.86 -0.31 19.32
N THR A 578 1.52 0.68 18.49
CA THR A 578 0.15 1.17 18.36
C THR A 578 -0.45 0.52 17.13
N VAL A 579 -1.40 -0.40 17.32
CA VAL A 579 -2.14 -1.03 16.23
C VAL A 579 -3.41 -0.23 15.98
N VAL A 580 -3.71 0.09 14.72
CA VAL A 580 -4.80 1.00 14.35
C VAL A 580 -5.74 0.29 13.39
N LYS A 581 -7.04 0.35 13.66
CA LYS A 581 -8.07 -0.26 12.82
C LYS A 581 -8.03 0.33 11.40
N GLY A 582 -8.28 -0.49 10.41
CA GLY A 582 -8.21 -0.12 9.00
C GLY A 582 -6.81 0.21 8.49
N LEU A 583 -5.73 0.08 9.28
CA LEU A 583 -4.33 0.32 8.86
C LEU A 583 -3.46 -0.94 9.02
N PRO A 584 -3.42 -1.84 8.01
CA PRO A 584 -2.54 -3.00 7.99
C PRO A 584 -1.06 -2.65 8.20
N GLN A 585 -0.65 -1.44 7.79
CA GLN A 585 0.71 -0.93 7.94
C GLN A 585 1.19 -0.84 9.40
N THR A 586 0.27 -0.88 10.36
CA THR A 586 0.60 -0.95 11.79
C THR A 586 1.09 -2.34 12.25
N LEU A 587 0.99 -3.35 11.38
CA LEU A 587 1.44 -4.72 11.61
C LEU A 587 2.78 -5.04 10.94
N TYR A 588 3.44 -4.05 10.33
CA TYR A 588 4.74 -4.24 9.68
C TYR A 588 5.89 -3.79 10.56
N ALA A 589 6.98 -4.55 10.52
CA ALA A 589 8.21 -4.35 11.28
C ALA A 589 7.96 -4.08 12.78
N MET A 590 6.96 -4.76 13.36
CA MET A 590 6.51 -4.54 14.74
C MET A 590 7.68 -4.62 15.73
N LEU A 591 7.64 -3.74 16.72
CA LEU A 591 8.66 -3.59 17.75
C LEU A 591 8.52 -4.69 18.81
N ARG A 592 9.65 -5.17 19.33
CA ARG A 592 9.71 -6.25 20.31
C ARG A 592 10.71 -5.92 21.42
N PHE A 593 10.32 -6.19 22.67
CA PHE A 593 11.22 -6.17 23.80
C PHE A 593 11.94 -7.50 23.90
N GLY A 594 13.27 -7.50 23.72
CA GLY A 594 14.09 -8.66 24.03
C GLY A 594 14.09 -8.91 25.54
N ILE A 595 13.64 -10.10 25.95
CA ILE A 595 13.56 -10.48 27.36
C ILE A 595 14.69 -11.45 27.68
N THR A 596 15.43 -11.11 28.73
CA THR A 596 16.63 -11.80 29.18
C THR A 596 16.47 -12.27 30.63
N GLU A 597 17.39 -13.11 31.09
CA GLU A 597 17.38 -13.66 32.46
C GLU A 597 17.36 -12.57 33.55
N ASP A 598 18.02 -11.43 33.32
CA ASP A 598 18.13 -10.34 34.29
C ASP A 598 16.91 -9.42 34.38
N VAL A 599 15.92 -9.58 33.47
CA VAL A 599 14.68 -8.83 33.53
C VAL A 599 13.78 -9.42 34.61
N SER A 600 13.72 -8.76 35.77
CA SER A 600 12.79 -9.16 36.85
C SER A 600 11.33 -9.02 36.42
N PRO A 601 10.38 -9.72 37.05
CA PRO A 601 8.96 -9.57 36.74
C PRO A 601 8.45 -8.13 36.89
N GLU A 602 8.97 -7.37 37.87
CA GLU A 602 8.65 -5.95 38.06
C GLU A 602 9.21 -5.09 36.92
N ALA A 603 10.47 -5.33 36.54
CA ALA A 603 11.10 -4.62 35.43
C ALA A 603 10.36 -4.90 34.11
N LEU A 604 9.93 -6.14 33.87
CA LEU A 604 9.13 -6.51 32.72
C LEU A 604 7.81 -5.73 32.67
N LEU A 605 7.10 -5.63 33.79
CA LEU A 605 5.85 -4.87 33.87
C LEU A 605 6.08 -3.37 33.67
N ASP A 606 7.20 -2.82 34.14
CA ASP A 606 7.54 -1.41 33.95
C ASP A 606 7.92 -1.11 32.48
N MET A 607 8.51 -2.07 31.76
CA MET A 607 8.90 -1.92 30.34
C MET A 607 7.70 -1.81 29.40
N ILE A 608 6.58 -2.46 29.72
CA ILE A 608 5.41 -2.61 28.83
C ILE A 608 4.22 -1.73 29.23
N ARG A 609 4.44 -0.79 30.15
CA ARG A 609 3.42 0.12 30.67
C ARG A 609 3.11 1.28 29.75
#